data_AF-A0A931CQV6-F1
#
_entry.id   AF-A0A931CQV6-F1
#
_cell.length_a   1.000
_cell.length_b   1.000
_cell.length_c   1.000
_cell.angle_alpha   90.00
_cell.angle_beta   90.00
_cell.angle_gamma   90.00
#
_symmetry.space_group_name_H-M   'P 1'
#
loop_
_entity.id
_entity.type
_entity.pdbx_description
1 polymer ?
#
loop_
_entity_poly.entity_id
_entity_poly.type
_entity_poly.pdbx_seq_one_letter_code
_entity_poly.pdbx_strand_id
1 'polypeptide(L)'
;MTSPAEEWRRIIRSGMPNAPRDDDELHRYLLAAYTRSQGIERFVMAVARLTFGDLDVAEDVLTYLPEPGHPARVLARSLDALLPTEATVLENPAAARRWLAKHRDTLRWNPASGRFESSYSD
;
A
#
# COMPACT_ATOMS: atom_id res chain seq x y z
N MET A 1 11.37 -4.68 17.02
CA MET A 1 10.36 -5.43 16.23
C MET A 1 10.17 -4.68 14.93
N THR A 2 10.18 -5.37 13.79
CA THR A 2 9.93 -4.75 12.47
C THR A 2 8.45 -4.39 12.37
N SER A 3 8.11 -3.18 11.93
CA SER A 3 6.71 -2.81 11.67
C SER A 3 6.20 -3.47 10.38
N PRO A 4 4.87 -3.66 10.22
CA PRO A 4 4.29 -4.17 8.97
C PRO A 4 4.68 -3.36 7.74
N ALA A 5 4.76 -2.03 7.88
CA ALA A 5 5.22 -1.13 6.84
C ALA A 5 6.65 -1.46 6.38
N GLU A 6 7.58 -1.64 7.33
CA GLU A 6 8.97 -1.99 7.04
C GLU A 6 9.09 -3.38 6.40
N GLU A 7 8.26 -4.34 6.82
CA GLU A 7 8.21 -5.67 6.21
C GLU A 7 7.77 -5.59 4.74
N TRP A 8 6.66 -4.90 4.46
CA TRP A 8 6.18 -4.71 3.10
C TRP A 8 7.16 -3.92 2.24
N ARG A 9 7.82 -2.87 2.78
CA ARG A 9 8.91 -2.16 2.08
C ARG A 9 10.01 -3.10 1.64
N ARG A 10 10.43 -4.02 2.52
CA ARG A 10 11.47 -5.00 2.20
C ARG A 10 11.05 -5.95 1.08
N ILE A 11 9.82 -6.46 1.13
CA ILE A 11 9.26 -7.34 0.09
C ILE A 11 9.22 -6.62 -1.25
N ILE A 12 8.69 -5.39 -1.28
CA ILE A 12 8.57 -4.60 -2.50
C ILE A 12 9.95 -4.27 -3.07
N ARG A 13 10.88 -3.83 -2.23
CA ARG A 13 12.27 -3.53 -2.62
C ARG A 13 12.98 -4.75 -3.22
N SER A 14 12.70 -5.96 -2.71
CA SER A 14 13.25 -7.20 -3.30
C SER A 14 12.83 -7.43 -4.75
N GLY A 15 11.66 -6.91 -5.14
CA GLY A 15 11.16 -6.94 -6.51
C GLY A 15 11.57 -5.73 -7.36
N MET A 16 12.30 -4.76 -6.79
CA MET A 16 12.70 -3.52 -7.46
C MET A 16 14.23 -3.39 -7.47
N PRO A 17 14.93 -3.95 -8.47
CA PRO A 17 16.39 -4.06 -8.45
C PRO A 17 17.13 -2.71 -8.40
N ASN A 18 16.50 -1.64 -8.89
CA ASN A 18 17.07 -0.29 -8.92
C ASN A 18 16.55 0.61 -7.78
N ALA A 19 15.76 0.07 -6.84
CA ALA A 19 15.23 0.85 -5.73
C ALA A 19 16.33 1.24 -4.75
N PRO A 20 16.32 2.49 -4.24
CA PRO A 20 17.22 2.90 -3.17
C PRO A 20 17.08 2.02 -1.91
N ARG A 21 18.20 1.82 -1.22
CA ARG A 21 18.25 1.04 0.04
C ARG A 21 17.79 1.86 1.24
N ASP A 22 18.09 3.15 1.22
CA ASP A 22 17.62 4.12 2.21
C ASP A 22 16.13 4.42 2.01
N ASP A 23 15.40 4.65 3.10
CA ASP A 23 13.95 4.83 3.06
C ASP A 23 13.55 6.23 2.60
N ASP A 24 14.31 7.28 2.92
CA ASP A 24 14.05 8.64 2.47
C ASP A 24 14.34 8.78 0.97
N GLU A 25 15.42 8.16 0.50
CA GLU A 25 15.70 8.03 -0.93
C GLU A 25 14.65 7.21 -1.66
N LEU A 26 14.21 6.08 -1.08
CA LEU A 26 13.16 5.26 -1.67
C LEU A 26 11.86 6.06 -1.78
N HIS A 27 11.47 6.79 -0.74
CA HIS A 27 10.25 7.59 -0.78
C HIS A 27 10.31 8.64 -1.90
N ARG A 28 11.41 9.38 -2.03
CA ARG A 28 11.60 10.34 -3.14
C ARG A 28 11.59 9.68 -4.52
N TYR A 29 12.23 8.52 -4.65
CA TYR A 29 12.20 7.72 -5.87
C TYR A 29 10.75 7.35 -6.25
N LEU A 30 9.96 6.87 -5.28
CA LEU A 30 8.58 6.44 -5.50
C LEU A 30 7.66 7.60 -5.90
N LEU A 31 7.83 8.78 -5.29
CA LEU A 31 7.09 9.98 -5.68
C LEU A 31 7.31 10.32 -7.16
N ALA A 32 8.56 10.29 -7.62
CA ALA A 32 8.90 10.59 -9.01
C ALA A 32 8.45 9.49 -9.99
N ALA A 33 8.61 8.22 -9.62
CA ALA A 33 8.24 7.07 -10.46
C ALA A 33 6.72 6.98 -10.61
N TYR A 34 5.97 7.17 -9.53
CA TYR A 34 4.52 7.03 -9.52
C TYR A 34 3.83 7.93 -10.54
N THR A 35 4.24 9.20 -10.67
CA THR A 35 3.63 10.16 -11.62
C THR A 35 3.71 9.71 -13.08
N ARG A 36 4.70 8.87 -13.43
CA ARG A 36 4.92 8.37 -14.79
C ARG A 36 4.42 6.93 -14.99
N SER A 37 4.15 6.23 -13.90
CA SER A 37 3.78 4.82 -13.91
C SER A 37 2.36 4.61 -14.44
N GLN A 38 2.14 3.47 -15.13
CA GLN A 38 0.81 3.01 -15.55
C GLN A 38 0.67 1.50 -15.38
N GLY A 39 -0.57 1.02 -15.42
CA GLY A 39 -0.88 -0.41 -15.33
C GLY A 39 -0.27 -1.07 -14.09
N ILE A 40 0.45 -2.17 -14.29
CA ILE A 40 1.07 -2.93 -13.21
C ILE A 40 2.18 -2.16 -12.48
N GLU A 41 2.91 -1.28 -13.17
CA GLU A 41 3.92 -0.44 -12.51
C GLU A 41 3.24 0.51 -11.52
N ARG A 42 2.12 1.13 -11.91
CA ARG A 42 1.34 2.00 -11.03
C ARG A 42 0.82 1.27 -9.82
N PHE A 43 0.38 0.03 -9.98
CA PHE A 43 0.04 -0.85 -8.86
C PHE A 43 1.21 -1.06 -7.90
N VAL A 44 2.40 -1.42 -8.39
CA VAL A 44 3.58 -1.64 -7.53
C VAL A 44 4.00 -0.34 -6.83
N MET A 45 4.02 0.79 -7.54
CA MET A 45 4.35 2.09 -6.95
C MET A 45 3.32 2.53 -5.90
N ALA A 46 2.03 2.27 -6.13
CA ALA A 46 0.96 2.55 -5.17
C ALA A 46 1.15 1.72 -3.89
N VAL A 47 1.38 0.40 -4.03
CA VAL A 47 1.68 -0.47 -2.88
C VAL A 47 2.90 0.04 -2.12
N ALA A 48 3.96 0.43 -2.83
CA ALA A 48 5.17 0.96 -2.22
C ALA A 48 4.90 2.27 -1.44
N ARG A 49 4.21 3.24 -2.04
CA ARG A 49 3.88 4.51 -1.39
C ARG A 49 2.98 4.34 -0.18
N LEU A 50 2.05 3.38 -0.21
CA LEU A 50 1.19 3.06 0.93
C LEU A 50 2.01 2.71 2.19
N THR A 51 3.16 2.05 2.03
CA THR A 51 4.05 1.70 3.16
C THR A 51 4.75 2.91 3.82
N PHE A 52 4.62 4.10 3.23
CA PHE A 52 5.07 5.37 3.77
C PHE A 52 3.91 6.21 4.34
N GLY A 53 2.71 5.63 4.47
CA GLY A 53 1.55 6.32 5.03
C GLY A 53 0.79 7.18 4.03
N ASP A 54 1.05 7.01 2.73
CA ASP A 54 0.29 7.67 1.68
C ASP A 54 -1.05 6.93 1.45
N LEU A 55 -2.13 7.43 2.02
CA LEU A 55 -3.45 6.82 1.85
C LEU A 55 -4.04 7.08 0.46
N ASP A 56 -3.58 8.11 -0.24
CA ASP A 56 -4.21 8.56 -1.48
C ASP A 56 -4.05 7.55 -2.62
N VAL A 57 -3.00 6.73 -2.53
CA VAL A 57 -2.71 5.67 -3.49
C VAL A 57 -3.46 4.36 -3.22
N ALA A 58 -4.20 4.24 -2.11
CA ALA A 58 -4.89 2.98 -1.77
C ALA A 58 -5.96 2.60 -2.81
N GLU A 59 -6.65 3.58 -3.41
CA GLU A 59 -7.59 3.33 -4.52
C GLU A 59 -6.89 2.84 -5.79
N ASP A 60 -5.64 3.26 -6.03
CA ASP A 60 -4.86 2.79 -7.18
C ASP A 60 -4.44 1.33 -7.01
N VAL A 61 -4.12 0.89 -5.80
CA VAL A 61 -3.85 -0.53 -5.51
C VAL A 61 -5.05 -1.40 -5.91
N LEU A 62 -6.26 -0.93 -5.62
CA LEU A 62 -7.50 -1.62 -5.96
C LEU A 62 -7.88 -1.49 -7.45
N THR A 63 -7.53 -0.38 -8.09
CA THR A 63 -7.88 -0.08 -9.49
C THR A 63 -6.98 -0.83 -10.46
N TYR A 64 -5.69 -0.91 -10.15
CA TYR A 64 -4.69 -1.60 -10.97
C TYR A 64 -4.35 -3.00 -10.46
N LEU A 65 -5.22 -3.57 -9.63
CA LEU A 65 -5.04 -4.90 -9.07
C LEU A 65 -4.84 -5.94 -10.21
N PRO A 66 -3.69 -6.62 -10.29
CA PRO A 66 -3.43 -7.58 -11.36
C PRO A 66 -4.40 -8.76 -11.33
N GLU A 67 -4.69 -9.36 -12.48
CA GLU A 67 -5.57 -10.53 -12.62
C GLU A 67 -5.17 -11.71 -11.70
N PRO A 68 -6.12 -12.60 -11.33
CA PRO A 68 -5.81 -13.82 -10.57
C PRO A 68 -4.67 -14.62 -11.22
N GLY A 69 -3.73 -15.10 -10.40
CA GLY A 69 -2.55 -15.84 -10.85
C GLY A 69 -1.33 -14.99 -11.21
N HIS A 70 -1.49 -13.68 -11.39
CA HIS A 70 -0.32 -12.80 -11.60
C HIS A 70 0.52 -12.70 -10.31
N PRO A 71 1.85 -12.88 -10.35
CA PRO A 71 2.69 -12.94 -9.14
C PRO A 71 2.62 -11.67 -8.30
N ALA A 72 2.60 -10.49 -8.92
CA ALA A 72 2.50 -9.22 -8.21
C ALA A 72 1.18 -9.04 -7.43
N ARG A 73 0.12 -9.80 -7.75
CA ARG A 73 -1.20 -9.66 -7.10
C ARG A 73 -1.10 -9.80 -5.57
N VAL A 74 -0.18 -10.63 -5.08
CA VAL A 74 0.03 -10.84 -3.63
C VAL A 74 0.37 -9.55 -2.88
N LEU A 75 0.97 -8.55 -3.55
CA LEU A 75 1.33 -7.27 -2.96
C LEU A 75 0.10 -6.48 -2.47
N ALA A 76 -1.08 -6.77 -3.01
CA ALA A 76 -2.32 -6.12 -2.56
C ALA A 76 -2.63 -6.40 -1.09
N ARG A 77 -2.14 -7.52 -0.51
CA ARG A 77 -2.25 -7.83 0.93
C ARG A 77 -1.62 -6.77 1.84
N SER A 78 -0.79 -5.87 1.29
CA SER A 78 -0.35 -4.68 2.01
C SER A 78 -1.53 -3.83 2.50
N LEU A 79 -2.65 -3.76 1.76
CA LEU A 79 -3.86 -3.08 2.25
C LEU A 79 -4.41 -3.73 3.51
N ASP A 80 -4.55 -5.06 3.52
CA ASP A 80 -5.03 -5.80 4.69
C ASP A 80 -4.08 -5.67 5.89
N ALA A 81 -2.78 -5.55 5.63
CA ALA A 81 -1.76 -5.42 6.67
C ALA A 81 -1.63 -4.00 7.22
N LEU A 82 -1.90 -2.97 6.41
CA LEU A 82 -1.66 -1.58 6.77
C LEU A 82 -2.95 -0.84 7.17
N LEU A 83 -4.12 -1.30 6.71
CA LEU A 83 -5.41 -0.73 7.07
C LEU A 83 -6.12 -1.60 8.12
N PRO A 84 -6.95 -1.01 9.00
CA PRO A 84 -7.79 -1.77 9.93
C PRO A 84 -9.04 -2.35 9.24
N THR A 85 -8.92 -2.74 7.97
CA THR A 85 -10.03 -3.25 7.17
C THR A 85 -10.39 -4.68 7.57
N GLU A 86 -11.68 -4.97 7.68
CA GLU A 86 -12.19 -6.35 7.83
C GLU A 86 -12.38 -7.05 6.47
N ALA A 87 -12.31 -6.29 5.37
CA ALA A 87 -12.43 -6.84 4.04
C ALA A 87 -11.07 -7.35 3.54
N THR A 88 -11.02 -8.63 3.14
CA THR A 88 -9.85 -9.21 2.47
C THR A 88 -9.76 -8.68 1.04
N VAL A 89 -8.71 -7.91 0.73
CA VAL A 89 -8.53 -7.28 -0.58
C VAL A 89 -8.52 -8.28 -1.74
N LEU A 90 -7.92 -9.46 -1.55
CA LEU A 90 -7.78 -10.45 -2.62
C LEU A 90 -9.06 -11.24 -2.90
N GLU A 91 -9.89 -11.43 -1.88
CA GLU A 91 -11.16 -12.17 -1.97
C GLU A 91 -12.29 -11.26 -2.45
N ASN A 92 -12.33 -10.01 -1.94
CA ASN A 92 -13.37 -9.06 -2.30
C ASN A 92 -12.82 -7.62 -2.44
N PRO A 93 -12.13 -7.31 -3.55
CA PRO A 93 -11.59 -5.98 -3.81
C PRO A 93 -12.67 -4.88 -3.80
N ALA A 94 -13.89 -5.23 -4.21
CA ALA A 94 -15.02 -4.29 -4.21
C ALA A 94 -15.49 -3.94 -2.79
N ALA A 95 -15.47 -4.89 -1.86
CA ALA A 95 -15.75 -4.61 -0.45
C ALA A 95 -14.64 -3.76 0.17
N ALA A 96 -13.37 -4.06 -0.11
CA ALA A 96 -12.24 -3.23 0.33
C ALA A 96 -12.36 -1.79 -0.17
N ARG A 97 -12.73 -1.58 -1.45
CA ARG A 97 -13.00 -0.25 -2.02
C ARG A 97 -14.10 0.50 -1.28
N ARG A 98 -15.25 -0.16 -1.05
CA ARG A 98 -16.36 0.46 -0.32
C ARG A 98 -15.98 0.81 1.12
N TRP A 99 -15.23 -0.06 1.79
CA TRP A 99 -14.73 0.18 3.13
C TRP A 99 -13.78 1.38 3.16
N LEU A 100 -12.83 1.45 2.22
CA LEU A 100 -11.89 2.56 2.11
C LEU A 100 -12.62 3.88 1.86
N ALA A 101 -13.55 3.93 0.91
CA ALA A 101 -14.35 5.11 0.63
C ALA A 101 -15.15 5.62 1.84
N LYS A 102 -15.60 4.71 2.73
CA LYS A 102 -16.35 5.08 3.94
C LYS A 102 -15.47 5.60 5.07
N HIS A 103 -14.25 5.09 5.22
CA HIS A 103 -13.40 5.35 6.40
C HIS A 103 -12.17 6.22 6.10
N ARG A 104 -11.89 6.55 4.84
CA ARG A 104 -10.69 7.31 4.43
C ARG A 104 -10.44 8.54 5.30
N ASP A 105 -11.47 9.33 5.56
CA ASP A 105 -11.34 10.61 6.28
C ASP A 105 -11.00 10.43 7.77
N THR A 106 -11.20 9.24 8.32
CA THR A 106 -10.91 8.90 9.72
C THR A 106 -9.57 8.21 9.89
N LEU A 107 -8.92 7.78 8.81
CA LEU A 107 -7.66 7.05 8.88
C LEU A 107 -6.48 8.01 9.02
N ARG A 108 -5.59 7.71 9.96
CA ARG A 108 -4.35 8.46 10.18
C ARG A 108 -3.18 7.49 10.20
N TRP A 109 -2.09 7.87 9.57
CA TRP A 109 -0.86 7.09 9.61
C TRP A 109 -0.22 7.16 11.00
N ASN A 110 0.07 6.01 11.59
CA ASN A 110 0.87 5.90 12.80
C ASN A 110 2.27 5.36 12.43
N PRO A 111 3.32 6.20 12.47
CA PRO A 111 4.67 5.77 12.10
C PRO A 111 5.29 4.79 13.10
N ALA A 112 4.83 4.76 14.36
CA ALA A 112 5.36 3.85 15.37
C ALA A 112 4.82 2.42 15.17
N SER A 113 3.55 2.28 14.79
CA SER A 113 2.95 0.97 14.47
C SER A 113 3.19 0.55 13.02
N GLY A 114 3.47 1.50 12.13
CA GLY A 114 3.60 1.27 10.68
C GLY A 114 2.28 0.85 10.05
N ARG A 115 1.16 1.41 10.54
CA ARG A 115 -0.21 1.14 10.06
C ARG A 115 -1.03 2.43 10.06
N PHE A 116 -2.15 2.39 9.35
CA PHE A 116 -3.22 3.36 9.52
C PHE A 116 -4.10 2.95 10.70
N GLU A 117 -4.50 3.93 11.49
CA GLU A 117 -5.37 3.76 12.64
C GLU A 117 -6.58 4.69 12.48
N SER A 118 -7.73 4.26 12.98
CA SER A 118 -8.92 5.12 12.99
C SER A 118 -8.75 6.18 14.07
N SER A 119 -9.02 7.44 13.74
CA SER A 119 -9.03 8.57 14.67
C SER A 119 -10.15 8.46 15.73
N TYR A 120 -11.03 7.47 15.62
CA TYR A 120 -11.90 7.01 16.71
C TYR A 120 -11.21 5.88 17.45
N SER A 121 -10.21 6.23 18.24
CA SER A 121 -9.74 5.37 19.33
C SER A 121 -10.16 6.06 20.62
N ASP A 122 -11.30 5.64 21.16
CA ASP A 122 -11.63 5.81 22.58
C ASP A 122 -10.96 4.69 23.39
#